data_AF-A0A7L6AWS8-F1
#
_entry.id   AF-A0A7L6AWS8-F1
#
_cell.length_a   1.000
_cell.length_b   1.000
_cell.length_c   1.000
_cell.angle_alpha   90.00
_cell.angle_beta   90.00
_cell.angle_gamma   90.00
#
_symmetry.space_group_name_H-M   'P 1'
#
loop_
_entity.id
_entity.type
_entity.pdbx_description
1 polymer ?
#
loop_
_entity_poly.entity_id
_entity_poly.type
_entity_poly.pdbx_seq_one_letter_code
_entity_poly.pdbx_strand_id
1 'polypeptide(L)'
;MKRFAGFPGGASNTKLGTIYAIDRNVNPNVVTPFLPPMQALTHTIMPTPHWGLPMGTRRRQAVGKAGWADIDLSPDGSVLYAVNLFDKKLYAVPVVRGATGISAGTASTISFPASAATDVCANGDWAPGGLKVTQGDVFVTVTCTAETSQDATDLHFYVYKFAQDNPGVFTKVVNGAIIHATLIGIRGSMTHMAIATVITSRG
;
A
#
# COMPACT_ATOMS: atom_id res chain seq x y z
N MET A 1 -11.08 10.70 24.89
CA MET A 1 -11.28 11.53 23.69
C MET A 1 -10.30 11.04 22.62
N LYS A 2 -10.79 10.44 21.52
CA LYS A 2 -9.95 10.02 20.40
C LYS A 2 -10.60 10.53 19.12
N ARG A 3 -10.18 11.73 18.72
CA ARG A 3 -10.60 12.47 17.54
C ARG A 3 -9.27 13.12 17.12
N PHE A 4 -8.54 12.75 16.09
CA PHE A 4 -8.89 12.49 14.70
C PHE A 4 -7.76 11.67 14.04
N ALA A 5 -8.07 10.69 13.20
CA ALA A 5 -7.19 10.29 12.10
C ALA A 5 -7.67 11.09 10.88
N GLY A 6 -7.33 12.37 10.83
CA GLY A 6 -7.81 13.30 9.82
C GLY A 6 -6.75 14.34 9.56
N PHE A 7 -6.12 14.23 8.39
CA PHE A 7 -5.07 15.13 7.91
C PHE A 7 -5.58 16.58 7.82
N PRO A 8 -4.72 17.60 8.04
CA PRO A 8 -5.14 18.98 8.20
C PRO A 8 -5.91 19.48 6.96
N GLY A 9 -7.16 19.89 7.16
CA GLY A 9 -7.99 20.52 6.15
C GLY A 9 -7.53 21.97 5.93
N GLY A 10 -6.91 22.22 4.78
CA GLY A 10 -6.54 23.54 4.29
C GLY A 10 -6.39 23.51 2.77
N ALA A 11 -6.31 24.69 2.12
CA ALA A 11 -6.27 24.86 0.67
C ALA A 11 -5.05 24.22 -0.06
N SER A 12 -4.29 23.33 0.60
CA SER A 12 -3.20 22.54 0.03
C SER A 12 -3.49 21.03 0.12
N ASN A 13 -4.64 20.61 -0.43
CA ASN A 13 -4.87 19.21 -0.81
C ASN A 13 -3.77 18.66 -1.74
N THR A 14 -2.92 19.54 -2.30
CA THR A 14 -1.69 19.27 -3.05
C THR A 14 -0.55 18.64 -2.24
N LYS A 15 -0.65 18.51 -0.91
CA LYS A 15 0.36 17.86 -0.06
C LYS A 15 -0.03 16.47 0.43
N LEU A 16 -1.29 16.07 0.27
CA LEU A 16 -1.79 14.79 0.74
C LEU A 16 -1.35 13.66 -0.19
N GLY A 17 -0.90 12.54 0.38
CA GLY A 17 -0.30 11.44 -0.39
C GLY A 17 1.15 11.67 -0.81
N THR A 18 1.77 12.77 -0.38
CA THR A 18 3.21 13.00 -0.59
C THR A 18 4.03 12.02 0.23
N ILE A 19 4.99 11.35 -0.41
CA ILE A 19 6.05 10.62 0.28
C ILE A 19 7.18 11.61 0.54
N TYR A 20 7.67 11.68 1.78
CA TYR A 20 8.73 12.60 2.20
C TYR A 20 10.03 11.86 2.46
N ALA A 21 11.15 12.49 2.11
CA ALA A 21 12.47 12.10 2.55
C ALA A 21 12.84 12.87 3.82
N ILE A 22 13.54 12.22 4.74
CA ILE A 22 14.05 12.83 5.97
C ILE A 22 15.56 12.67 5.98
N ASP A 23 16.28 13.78 5.91
CA ASP A 23 17.72 13.81 6.18
C ASP A 23 17.95 13.90 7.68
N ARG A 24 18.63 12.87 8.21
CA ARG A 24 18.97 12.75 9.64
C ARG A 24 20.43 13.13 9.94
N ASN A 25 21.18 13.57 8.93
CA ASN A 25 22.57 13.99 9.09
C ASN A 25 22.69 15.45 9.56
N VAL A 26 21.56 16.18 9.60
CA VAL A 26 21.48 17.56 10.05
C VAL A 26 20.54 17.64 11.25
N ASN A 27 20.84 18.50 12.24
CA ASN A 27 19.99 18.74 13.38
C ASN A 27 19.60 20.24 13.44
N PRO A 28 18.32 20.61 13.26
CA PRO A 28 17.16 19.73 13.10
C PRO A 28 17.14 18.97 11.78
N ASN A 29 16.54 17.76 11.79
CA ASN A 29 16.36 16.94 10.60
C ASN A 29 15.66 17.74 9.49
N VAL A 30 16.15 17.62 8.26
CA VAL A 30 15.55 18.30 7.10
C VAL A 30 14.54 17.36 6.46
N VAL A 31 13.30 17.84 6.26
CA VAL A 31 12.22 17.08 5.62
C VAL A 31 11.95 17.67 4.24
N THR A 32 12.05 16.86 3.19
CA THR A 32 11.82 17.29 1.81
C THR A 32 10.75 16.42 1.14
N PRO A 33 9.87 17.01 0.30
CA PRO A 33 8.98 16.23 -0.55
C PRO A 33 9.81 15.34 -1.50
N PHE A 34 9.64 14.03 -1.43
CA PHE A 34 10.31 13.08 -2.32
C PHE A 34 9.45 12.77 -3.54
N LEU A 35 8.20 12.36 -3.30
CA LEU A 35 7.23 12.07 -4.35
C LEU A 35 5.96 12.89 -4.10
N PRO A 36 5.82 14.07 -4.73
CA PRO A 36 4.61 14.88 -4.62
C PRO A 36 3.45 14.21 -5.38
N PRO A 37 2.19 14.49 -5.01
CA PRO A 37 1.01 13.89 -5.63
C PRO A 37 0.79 14.31 -7.10
N MET A 38 1.63 15.19 -7.65
CA MET A 38 1.57 15.67 -9.03
C MET A 38 2.62 15.00 -9.92
N GLN A 39 2.53 13.67 -10.07
CA GLN A 39 3.06 12.93 -11.21
C GLN A 39 2.25 11.64 -11.40
N ALA A 40 1.14 11.70 -12.15
CA ALA A 40 0.36 10.52 -12.56
C ALA A 40 -0.19 9.59 -11.45
N LEU A 41 0.03 9.90 -10.17
CA LEU A 41 -0.54 9.17 -9.04
C LEU A 41 -1.97 9.65 -8.88
N THR A 42 -2.94 8.86 -9.32
CA THR A 42 -4.35 9.07 -8.99
C THR A 42 -4.57 8.80 -7.50
N HIS A 43 -3.99 9.64 -6.65
CA HIS A 43 -4.33 9.77 -5.25
C HIS A 43 -5.60 10.62 -5.17
N THR A 44 -6.68 10.13 -5.77
CA THR A 44 -7.99 10.73 -5.56
C THR A 44 -8.39 10.35 -4.14
N ILE A 45 -7.99 11.19 -3.19
CA ILE A 45 -8.76 11.36 -1.97
C ILE A 45 -10.13 11.76 -2.48
N MET A 46 -11.10 10.87 -2.30
CA MET A 46 -12.50 11.01 -2.68
C MET A 46 -12.87 12.48 -2.90
N PRO A 47 -13.34 12.90 -4.09
CA PRO A 47 -13.64 14.30 -4.35
C PRO A 47 -14.55 14.83 -3.26
N THR A 48 -14.12 15.85 -2.52
CA THR A 48 -14.94 16.45 -1.47
C THR A 48 -15.81 17.56 -2.03
N PRO A 49 -17.09 17.57 -1.61
CA PRO A 49 -17.46 18.52 -0.56
C PRO A 49 -18.19 17.79 0.58
N HIS A 50 -17.44 17.10 1.45
CA HIS A 50 -18.03 16.44 2.64
C HIS A 50 -17.50 17.03 3.95
N TRP A 51 -16.71 18.10 3.91
CA TRP A 51 -16.16 18.76 5.10
C TRP A 51 -17.24 19.39 6.01
N GLY A 52 -18.52 19.35 5.59
CA GLY A 52 -19.69 19.74 6.37
C GLY A 52 -20.82 18.71 6.42
N LEU A 53 -20.62 17.47 5.98
CA LEU A 53 -21.66 16.44 6.07
C LEU A 53 -21.54 15.63 7.37
N PRO A 54 -22.65 15.19 7.99
CA PRO A 54 -22.64 14.25 9.11
C PRO A 54 -21.78 13.03 8.77
N MET A 55 -21.30 12.27 9.77
CA MET A 55 -20.51 11.04 9.60
C MET A 55 -21.28 9.93 8.84
N GLY A 56 -21.54 10.16 7.56
CA GLY A 56 -22.34 9.35 6.67
C GLY A 56 -21.57 8.15 6.13
N THR A 57 -22.33 7.20 5.61
CA THR A 57 -21.90 5.92 5.02
C THR A 57 -20.72 6.03 4.06
N ARG A 58 -20.58 7.14 3.32
CA ARG A 58 -19.53 7.36 2.31
C ARG A 58 -18.11 7.49 2.87
N ARG A 59 -17.91 7.97 4.11
CA ARG A 59 -16.57 8.03 4.73
C ARG A 59 -16.09 6.66 5.21
N ARG A 60 -17.00 5.83 5.73
CA ARG A 60 -16.69 4.45 6.16
C ARG A 60 -16.25 3.59 4.98
N GLN A 61 -16.89 3.79 3.82
CA GLN A 61 -16.56 3.08 2.58
C GLN A 61 -15.20 3.46 1.98
N ALA A 62 -14.60 4.58 2.38
CA ALA A 62 -13.30 5.02 1.88
C ALA A 62 -12.11 4.46 2.68
N VAL A 63 -12.36 3.98 3.90
CA VAL A 63 -11.32 3.38 4.75
C VAL A 63 -10.81 2.12 4.05
N GLY A 64 -9.49 2.01 3.86
CA GLY A 64 -8.88 0.89 3.16
C GLY A 64 -9.06 0.89 1.63
N LYS A 65 -9.59 1.96 1.03
CA LYS A 65 -9.80 2.07 -0.43
C LYS A 65 -9.16 3.29 -1.09
N ALA A 66 -8.48 4.14 -0.31
CA ALA A 66 -7.79 5.31 -0.81
C ALA A 66 -6.52 5.58 0.01
N GLY A 67 -5.49 6.11 -0.66
CA GLY A 67 -4.18 6.34 -0.06
C GLY A 67 -3.14 5.30 -0.43
N TRP A 68 -1.97 5.42 0.19
CA TRP A 68 -0.94 4.39 0.16
C TRP A 68 -1.29 3.30 1.18
N ALA A 69 -1.30 2.05 0.74
CA ALA A 69 -1.44 0.91 1.65
C ALA A 69 -0.15 0.70 2.44
N ASP A 70 0.97 0.69 1.71
CA ASP A 70 2.29 0.43 2.24
C ASP A 70 3.37 1.00 1.30
N ILE A 71 4.58 1.21 1.85
CA ILE A 71 5.77 1.64 1.13
C ILE A 71 6.98 0.84 1.61
N ASP A 72 7.86 0.43 0.70
CA ASP A 72 9.12 -0.22 1.07
C ASP A 72 10.22 0.16 0.08
N LEU A 73 11.47 0.10 0.54
CA LEU A 73 12.64 0.46 -0.24
C LEU A 73 13.39 -0.81 -0.66
N SER A 74 13.91 -0.82 -1.88
CA SER A 74 14.83 -1.88 -2.29
C SER A 74 16.07 -1.93 -1.38
N PRO A 75 16.69 -3.11 -1.17
CA PRO A 75 17.83 -3.24 -0.26
C PRO A 75 19.03 -2.34 -0.59
N ASP A 76 19.22 -2.01 -1.88
CA ASP A 76 20.26 -1.09 -2.36
C ASP A 76 19.85 0.40 -2.28
N GLY A 77 18.59 0.67 -1.93
CA GLY A 77 18.01 2.00 -1.85
C GLY A 77 17.85 2.70 -3.20
N SER A 78 17.75 1.96 -4.30
CA SER A 78 17.63 2.50 -5.66
C SER A 78 16.19 2.65 -6.14
N VAL A 79 15.23 1.91 -5.56
CA VAL A 79 13.81 1.95 -5.94
C VAL A 79 12.93 1.95 -4.70
N LEU A 80 12.04 2.94 -4.61
CA LEU A 80 10.95 2.98 -3.64
C LEU A 80 9.69 2.38 -4.27
N TYR A 81 9.12 1.38 -3.62
CA TYR A 81 7.87 0.75 -4.00
C TYR A 81 6.74 1.29 -3.13
N ALA A 82 5.56 1.52 -3.73
CA ALA A 82 4.40 2.03 -3.03
C ALA A 82 3.10 1.41 -3.58
N VAL A 83 2.23 0.91 -2.70
CA VAL A 83 0.94 0.31 -3.10
C VAL A 83 -0.16 1.34 -3.01
N ASN A 84 -0.85 1.63 -4.11
CA ASN A 84 -1.98 2.55 -4.12
C ASN A 84 -3.30 1.77 -4.00
N LEU A 85 -4.12 2.14 -3.02
CA LEU A 85 -5.42 1.51 -2.75
C LEU A 85 -6.51 1.94 -3.75
N PHE A 86 -6.37 3.12 -4.37
CA PHE A 86 -7.40 3.70 -5.22
C PHE A 86 -7.42 3.06 -6.62
N ASP A 87 -6.29 3.09 -7.32
CA ASP A 87 -6.15 2.48 -8.66
C ASP A 87 -5.73 1.01 -8.62
N LYS A 88 -5.45 0.51 -7.41
CA LYS A 88 -4.99 -0.85 -7.12
C LYS A 88 -3.73 -1.22 -7.91
N LYS A 89 -2.76 -0.30 -7.97
CA LYS A 89 -1.46 -0.52 -8.62
C LYS A 89 -0.30 -0.43 -7.63
N LEU A 90 0.77 -1.13 -7.95
CA LEU A 90 2.07 -0.94 -7.31
C LEU A 90 2.87 0.07 -8.13
N TYR A 91 3.43 1.06 -7.47
CA TYR A 91 4.31 2.06 -8.05
C TYR A 91 5.75 1.72 -7.73
N ALA A 92 6.61 1.71 -8.73
CA ALA A 92 8.06 1.59 -8.58
C ALA A 92 8.70 2.93 -8.98
N VAL A 93 9.33 3.59 -8.01
CA VAL A 93 9.84 4.95 -8.10
C VAL A 93 11.36 4.90 -7.94
N PRO A 94 12.13 5.14 -9.01
CA PRO A 94 13.58 5.24 -8.89
C PRO A 94 13.97 6.34 -7.90
N VAL A 95 14.95 6.06 -7.05
CA VAL A 95 15.56 7.03 -6.13
C VAL A 95 16.79 7.60 -6.80
N VAL A 96 16.72 8.84 -7.24
CA VAL A 96 17.86 9.54 -7.85
C VAL A 96 18.67 10.22 -6.76
N ARG A 97 19.95 9.86 -6.66
CA ARG A 97 20.89 10.48 -5.70
C ARG A 97 21.65 11.61 -6.38
N GLY A 98 21.49 12.82 -5.87
CA GLY A 98 22.25 14.01 -6.29
C GLY A 98 23.31 14.40 -5.25
N ALA A 99 24.06 15.46 -5.54
CA ALA A 99 25.11 15.96 -4.66
C ALA A 99 24.59 16.47 -3.30
N THR A 100 23.33 16.91 -3.23
CA THR A 100 22.74 17.57 -2.06
C THR A 100 21.50 16.86 -1.52
N GLY A 101 21.23 15.61 -1.93
CA GLY A 101 20.07 14.87 -1.45
C GLY A 101 19.53 13.83 -2.43
N ILE A 102 18.29 13.42 -2.22
CA ILE A 102 17.57 12.45 -3.06
C ILE A 102 16.33 13.07 -3.68
N SER A 103 15.97 12.62 -4.88
CA SER A 103 14.73 12.97 -5.56
C SER A 103 14.08 11.73 -6.19
N ALA A 104 12.76 11.78 -6.39
CA ALA A 104 12.06 10.74 -7.13
C ALA A 104 12.36 10.87 -8.64
N GLY A 105 12.73 9.75 -9.25
CA GLY A 105 12.71 9.59 -10.71
C GLY A 105 11.30 9.33 -11.23
N THR A 106 11.18 9.08 -12.54
CA THR A 106 9.90 8.76 -13.18
C THR A 106 9.33 7.45 -12.64
N ALA A 107 8.17 7.51 -12.01
CA ALA A 107 7.48 6.34 -11.49
C ALA A 107 6.96 5.45 -12.64
N SER A 108 7.07 4.14 -12.47
CA SER A 108 6.42 3.13 -13.30
C SER A 108 5.35 2.41 -12.51
N THR A 109 4.31 1.91 -13.20
CA THR A 109 3.21 1.19 -12.55
C THR A 109 3.22 -0.29 -12.90
N ILE A 110 2.97 -1.12 -11.91
CA ILE A 110 2.83 -2.57 -12.02
C ILE A 110 1.39 -2.91 -11.61
N SER A 111 0.65 -3.51 -12.54
CA SER A 111 -0.71 -3.98 -12.28
C SER A 111 -0.67 -5.25 -11.45
N PHE A 112 -1.57 -5.40 -10.48
CA PHE A 112 -1.76 -6.66 -9.77
C PHE A 112 -2.26 -7.76 -10.73
N PRO A 113 -2.04 -9.06 -10.41
CA PRO A 113 -2.42 -10.14 -11.30
C PRO A 113 -3.94 -10.16 -11.52
N ALA A 114 -4.37 -10.38 -12.76
CA ALA A 114 -5.80 -10.41 -13.12
C ALA A 114 -6.60 -11.41 -12.28
N SER A 115 -5.97 -12.54 -11.91
CA SER A 115 -6.56 -13.54 -11.03
C SER A 115 -7.05 -12.96 -9.70
N ALA A 116 -6.37 -11.94 -9.15
CA ALA A 116 -6.80 -11.25 -7.93
C ALA A 116 -8.18 -10.56 -8.09
N ALA A 117 -8.51 -10.13 -9.31
CA ALA A 117 -9.76 -9.42 -9.60
C ALA A 117 -10.91 -10.33 -10.07
N THR A 118 -10.61 -11.45 -10.73
CA THR A 118 -11.64 -12.29 -11.39
C THR A 118 -11.79 -13.68 -10.80
N ASP A 119 -10.72 -14.28 -10.31
CA ASP A 119 -10.70 -15.73 -10.02
C ASP A 119 -10.58 -16.03 -8.53
N VAL A 120 -9.99 -15.10 -7.79
CA VAL A 120 -9.48 -15.33 -6.44
C VAL A 120 -10.35 -14.67 -5.36
N CYS A 121 -11.03 -13.57 -5.70
CA CYS A 121 -11.95 -12.87 -4.82
C CYS A 121 -13.33 -12.75 -5.48
N ALA A 122 -14.38 -13.15 -4.77
CA ALA A 122 -15.75 -13.03 -5.25
C ALA A 122 -16.12 -11.56 -5.52
N ASN A 123 -16.97 -11.32 -6.53
CA ASN A 123 -17.55 -10.00 -6.86
C ASN A 123 -16.54 -8.86 -7.12
N GLY A 124 -15.25 -9.18 -7.29
CA GLY A 124 -14.20 -8.16 -7.36
C GLY A 124 -13.91 -7.45 -6.04
N ASP A 125 -14.36 -8.03 -4.91
CA ASP A 125 -14.16 -7.52 -3.56
C ASP A 125 -12.73 -7.78 -3.10
N TRP A 126 -11.79 -6.99 -3.61
CA TRP A 126 -10.38 -7.11 -3.24
C TRP A 126 -9.72 -5.76 -3.01
N ALA A 127 -8.77 -5.73 -2.07
CA ALA A 127 -7.91 -4.60 -1.82
C ALA A 127 -6.44 -5.05 -1.78
N PRO A 128 -5.52 -4.33 -2.45
CA PRO A 128 -4.10 -4.57 -2.26
C PRO A 128 -3.66 -4.05 -0.90
N GLY A 129 -2.55 -4.56 -0.38
CA GLY A 129 -2.09 -4.26 0.98
C GLY A 129 -0.59 -4.24 1.13
N GLY A 130 -0.12 -4.92 2.16
CA GLY A 130 1.27 -4.93 2.61
C GLY A 130 2.26 -5.21 1.48
N LEU A 131 3.44 -4.63 1.65
CA LEU A 131 4.53 -4.62 0.69
C LEU A 131 5.82 -4.98 1.43
N LYS A 132 6.62 -5.86 0.83
CA LYS A 132 7.96 -6.16 1.33
C LYS A 132 8.92 -6.38 0.17
N VAL A 133 10.05 -5.70 0.18
CA VAL A 133 11.13 -5.92 -0.79
C VAL A 133 12.29 -6.60 -0.07
N THR A 134 12.68 -7.78 -0.54
CA THR A 134 13.78 -8.53 0.07
C THR A 134 14.34 -9.56 -0.89
N GLN A 135 15.66 -9.79 -0.84
CA GLN A 135 16.34 -10.87 -1.58
C GLN A 135 16.06 -10.88 -3.10
N GLY A 136 15.89 -9.72 -3.72
CA GLY A 136 15.57 -9.61 -5.16
C GLY A 136 14.11 -9.86 -5.52
N ASP A 137 13.26 -10.17 -4.53
CA ASP A 137 11.83 -10.38 -4.68
C ASP A 137 11.04 -9.21 -4.06
N VAL A 138 9.90 -8.89 -4.68
CA VAL A 138 8.88 -7.99 -4.14
C VAL A 138 7.65 -8.81 -3.79
N PHE A 139 7.25 -8.74 -2.52
CA PHE A 139 6.05 -9.39 -1.99
C PHE A 139 4.95 -8.36 -1.82
N VAL A 140 3.74 -8.69 -2.28
CA VAL A 140 2.55 -7.86 -2.11
C VAL A 140 1.38 -8.72 -1.66
N THR A 141 0.48 -8.14 -0.86
CA THR A 141 -0.71 -8.84 -0.40
C THR A 141 -1.97 -8.39 -1.13
N VAL A 142 -2.89 -9.33 -1.34
CA VAL A 142 -4.27 -9.07 -1.76
C VAL A 142 -5.20 -9.63 -0.70
N THR A 143 -6.16 -8.84 -0.26
CA THR A 143 -7.20 -9.24 0.69
C THR A 143 -8.54 -9.25 -0.03
N CYS A 144 -9.22 -10.40 -0.04
CA CYS A 144 -10.63 -10.49 -0.40
C CYS A 144 -11.47 -10.01 0.77
N THR A 145 -12.27 -8.97 0.54
CA THR A 145 -12.98 -8.27 1.61
C THR A 145 -14.40 -8.77 1.84
N ALA A 146 -14.94 -9.59 0.92
CA ALA A 146 -16.29 -10.15 0.97
C ALA A 146 -17.37 -9.08 1.27
N GLU A 147 -17.14 -7.83 0.88
CA GLU A 147 -18.02 -6.71 1.23
C GLU A 147 -19.39 -6.81 0.55
N THR A 148 -19.42 -7.40 -0.65
CA THR A 148 -20.62 -7.63 -1.44
C THR A 148 -21.32 -8.90 -0.99
N SER A 149 -20.61 -10.02 -0.83
CA SER A 149 -21.22 -11.31 -0.44
C SER A 149 -21.61 -11.37 1.03
N GLN A 150 -20.89 -10.64 1.90
CA GLN A 150 -21.01 -10.68 3.35
C GLN A 150 -20.80 -12.07 3.96
N ASP A 151 -20.20 -13.00 3.21
CA ASP A 151 -19.91 -14.35 3.67
C ASP A 151 -18.49 -14.41 4.26
N ALA A 152 -18.39 -14.94 5.48
CA ALA A 152 -17.10 -15.13 6.13
C ALA A 152 -16.20 -16.13 5.39
N THR A 153 -16.76 -17.05 4.61
CA THR A 153 -15.97 -18.00 3.82
C THR A 153 -15.27 -17.34 2.63
N ASP A 154 -15.76 -16.20 2.18
CA ASP A 154 -15.15 -15.42 1.09
C ASP A 154 -14.02 -14.51 1.58
N LEU A 155 -13.86 -14.37 2.89
CA LEU A 155 -12.75 -13.62 3.48
C LEU A 155 -11.45 -14.39 3.36
N HIS A 156 -10.53 -13.82 2.61
CA HIS A 156 -9.33 -14.53 2.22
C HIS A 156 -8.16 -13.57 2.02
N PHE A 157 -6.93 -14.01 2.27
CA PHE A 157 -5.73 -13.25 1.93
C PHE A 157 -4.77 -14.08 1.08
N TYR A 158 -4.05 -13.36 0.24
CA TYR A 158 -3.07 -13.92 -0.68
C TYR A 158 -1.80 -13.11 -0.61
N VAL A 159 -0.66 -13.79 -0.69
CA VAL A 159 0.63 -13.14 -0.88
C VAL A 159 1.13 -13.55 -2.25
N TYR A 160 1.42 -12.56 -3.08
CA TYR A 160 2.07 -12.74 -4.35
C TYR A 160 3.50 -12.22 -4.25
N LYS A 161 4.39 -12.84 -5.01
CA LYS A 161 5.74 -12.32 -5.21
C LYS A 161 6.06 -12.20 -6.69
N PHE A 162 6.97 -11.29 -7.03
CA PHE A 162 7.60 -11.21 -8.34
C PHE A 162 9.06 -10.77 -8.18
N ALA A 163 9.91 -11.11 -9.15
CA ALA A 163 11.32 -10.75 -9.11
C ALA A 163 11.53 -9.30 -9.56
N GLN A 164 12.44 -8.56 -8.92
CA GLN A 164 12.68 -7.14 -9.21
C GLN A 164 13.15 -6.88 -10.64
N ASP A 165 13.84 -7.85 -11.25
CA ASP A 165 14.32 -7.83 -12.63
C ASP A 165 13.24 -8.22 -13.66
N ASN A 166 12.11 -8.78 -13.20
CA ASN A 166 10.97 -9.15 -14.03
C ASN A 166 9.63 -8.70 -13.40
N PRO A 167 9.41 -7.37 -13.29
CA PRO A 167 8.23 -6.83 -12.62
C PRO A 167 6.93 -7.23 -13.31
N GLY A 168 5.92 -7.57 -12.50
CA GLY A 168 4.57 -7.89 -12.99
C GLY A 168 4.30 -9.37 -13.28
N VAL A 169 5.31 -10.24 -13.21
CA VAL A 169 5.12 -11.69 -13.31
C VAL A 169 4.91 -12.28 -11.91
N PHE A 170 3.66 -12.30 -11.45
CA PHE A 170 3.32 -12.71 -10.10
C PHE A 170 3.25 -14.23 -9.93
N THR A 171 3.85 -14.72 -8.86
CA THR A 171 3.67 -16.07 -8.34
C THR A 171 2.99 -16.00 -6.98
N LYS A 172 1.89 -16.75 -6.80
CA LYS A 172 1.21 -16.87 -5.50
C LYS A 172 2.04 -17.75 -4.57
N VAL A 173 2.37 -17.23 -3.39
CA VAL A 173 3.19 -17.95 -2.39
C VAL A 173 2.44 -18.22 -1.09
N VAL A 174 1.37 -17.49 -0.80
CA VAL A 174 0.48 -17.76 0.33
C VAL A 174 -0.98 -17.68 -0.12
N ASN A 175 -1.77 -18.58 0.45
CA ASN A 175 -3.20 -18.73 0.26
C ASN A 175 -3.77 -19.11 1.65
N GLY A 176 -4.38 -18.17 2.36
CA GLY A 176 -5.01 -18.43 3.67
C GLY A 176 -6.38 -17.76 3.85
N ALA A 177 -7.34 -18.51 4.36
CA ALA A 177 -8.66 -17.99 4.71
C ALA A 177 -8.56 -17.11 5.96
N ILE A 178 -9.29 -15.99 5.96
CA ILE A 178 -9.39 -15.07 7.11
C ILE A 178 -10.59 -15.50 7.96
N ILE A 179 -10.59 -16.76 8.37
CA ILE A 179 -11.65 -17.33 9.19
C ILE A 179 -11.24 -17.44 10.66
N HIS A 180 -9.94 -17.43 10.97
CA HIS A 180 -9.38 -17.40 12.32
C HIS A 180 -7.97 -16.76 12.30
N ALA A 181 -7.61 -15.98 13.33
CA ALA A 181 -6.32 -15.30 13.45
C ALA A 181 -5.15 -16.30 13.45
N THR A 182 -4.59 -16.55 12.26
CA THR A 182 -3.45 -17.45 12.08
C THR A 182 -2.24 -16.61 11.70
N LEU A 183 -1.22 -16.62 12.56
CA LEU A 183 0.06 -15.97 12.28
C LEU A 183 0.79 -16.79 11.19
N ILE A 184 0.69 -16.36 9.94
CA ILE A 184 1.38 -17.03 8.83
C ILE A 184 2.73 -16.33 8.61
N GLY A 185 3.78 -16.90 9.20
CA GLY A 185 5.17 -16.52 8.93
C GLY A 185 5.67 -17.26 7.69
N ILE A 186 6.05 -16.52 6.64
CA ILE A 186 6.73 -17.11 5.48
C ILE A 186 8.18 -17.42 5.92
N ARG A 187 8.48 -18.70 6.20
CA ARG A 187 9.84 -19.15 6.54
C ARG A 187 10.72 -19.15 5.28
N GLY A 188 11.38 -18.03 5.01
CA GLY A 188 12.64 -18.01 4.25
C GLY A 188 13.80 -18.38 5.18
N SER A 189 14.75 -19.16 4.69
CA SER A 189 15.93 -19.66 5.41
C SER A 189 16.61 -18.59 6.31
N MET A 190 16.50 -18.81 7.63
CA MET A 190 17.31 -18.34 8.77
C MET A 190 17.97 -16.94 8.83
N THR A 191 17.59 -15.92 8.06
CA THR A 191 18.12 -14.56 8.33
C THR A 191 17.14 -13.39 8.28
N HIS A 192 16.01 -13.43 7.58
CA HIS A 192 15.10 -12.28 7.52
C HIS A 192 13.64 -12.73 7.46
N MET A 193 12.96 -12.73 8.61
CA MET A 193 11.56 -13.12 8.74
C MET A 193 10.66 -11.91 8.41
N ALA A 194 9.91 -11.97 7.31
CA ALA A 194 8.84 -11.01 7.04
C ALA A 194 7.61 -11.39 7.88
N ILE A 195 7.23 -10.55 8.83
CA ILE A 195 6.07 -10.75 9.68
C ILE A 195 4.92 -9.89 9.13
N ALA A 196 3.89 -10.53 8.58
CA ALA A 196 2.61 -9.89 8.33
C ALA A 196 1.76 -9.96 9.61
N THR A 197 1.66 -8.85 10.35
CA THR A 197 0.80 -8.77 11.54
C THR A 197 -0.58 -8.26 11.13
N VAL A 198 -1.61 -9.10 11.23
CA VAL A 198 -3.02 -8.69 11.09
C VAL A 198 -3.58 -8.45 12.49
N ILE A 199 -3.90 -7.19 12.82
CA ILE A 199 -4.60 -6.82 14.06
C ILE A 199 -6.05 -6.50 13.71
N THR A 200 -7.03 -7.19 14.29
CA THR A 200 -8.42 -6.73 14.30
C THR A 200 -8.95 -6.63 15.74
N SER A 201 -9.73 -5.57 16.00
CA SER A 201 -10.33 -5.28 17.29
C SER A 201 -11.50 -6.23 17.57
N ARG A 202 -11.52 -6.81 18.77
CA ARG A 202 -12.71 -7.48 19.32
C ARG A 202 -13.87 -6.48 19.36
N GLY A 203 -15.07 -6.97 19.02
CA GLY A 203 -16.32 -6.22 19.00
C GLY A 203 -16.70 -5.60 20.34
#